data_AF-A0A1I0PZM2-F1
#
_entry.id   AF-A0A1I0PZM2-F1
#
_cell.length_a   1.000
_cell.length_b   1.000
_cell.length_c   1.000
_cell.angle_alpha   90.00
_cell.angle_beta   90.00
_cell.angle_gamma   90.00
#
_symmetry.space_group_name_H-M   'P 1'
#
loop_
_entity.id
_entity.type
_entity.pdbx_description
1 polymer ?
#
loop_
_entity_poly.entity_id
_entity_poly.type
_entity_poly.pdbx_seq_one_letter_code
_entity_poly.pdbx_strand_id
1 'polypeptide(L)'
;MDDNPKIDIFSKFLKEFQDKTDRGASIMAGSMLDEKLKTILYDFPIDCKQTKDLIDGYGAPIGTFSSRLNLAFSLGLISEYEFQDCNTIRKIRNDFAHKFELDFSFEDQKIKSLCWNLNAPTPGDKETFKNKPRQLFVNGVTMLNANWLYREESVSKRKLERPDWQDITWRTRE
;
A
#
# COMPACT_ATOMS: atom_id res chain seq x y z
N MET A 1 22.87 -10.51 15.15
CA MET A 1 21.54 -10.14 14.64
C MET A 1 21.78 -8.90 13.81
N ASP A 2 21.44 -8.92 12.52
CA ASP A 2 21.62 -7.77 11.65
C ASP A 2 20.83 -6.57 12.20
N ASP A 3 21.52 -5.50 12.58
CA ASP A 3 20.95 -4.20 12.98
C ASP A 3 20.38 -3.49 11.75
N ASN A 4 19.36 -4.08 11.12
CA ASN A 4 18.62 -3.43 10.06
C ASN A 4 17.38 -2.74 10.66
N PRO A 5 17.35 -1.39 10.74
CA PRO A 5 16.26 -0.67 11.39
C PRO A 5 14.90 -0.90 10.70
N LYS A 6 14.88 -1.17 9.38
CA LYS A 6 13.63 -1.48 8.67
C LYS A 6 13.06 -2.84 9.08
N ILE A 7 13.93 -3.82 9.32
CA ILE A 7 13.51 -5.14 9.80
C ILE A 7 12.96 -5.04 11.23
N ASP A 8 13.61 -4.27 12.11
CA ASP A 8 13.12 -4.04 13.47
C ASP A 8 11.74 -3.35 13.48
N ILE A 9 11.57 -2.29 12.67
CA ILE A 9 10.28 -1.62 12.51
C ILE A 9 9.22 -2.58 11.97
N PHE A 10 9.56 -3.41 10.98
CA PHE A 10 8.65 -4.41 10.44
C PHE A 10 8.24 -5.45 11.49
N SER A 11 9.18 -5.98 12.27
CA SER A 11 8.90 -6.93 13.35
C SER A 11 8.02 -6.33 14.44
N LYS A 12 8.27 -5.08 14.84
CA LYS A 12 7.42 -4.33 15.79
C LYS A 12 6.00 -4.16 15.24
N PHE A 13 5.89 -3.75 13.97
CA PHE A 13 4.60 -3.64 13.29
C PHE A 13 3.83 -4.96 13.33
N LEU A 14 4.47 -6.08 12.96
CA LEU A 14 3.80 -7.39 12.94
C LEU A 14 3.26 -7.79 14.32
N LYS A 15 4.06 -7.59 15.37
CA LYS A 15 3.65 -7.90 16.74
C LYS A 15 2.41 -7.09 17.14
N GLU A 16 2.46 -5.78 16.95
CA GLU A 16 1.32 -4.92 17.29
C GLU A 16 0.10 -5.21 16.43
N PHE A 17 0.29 -5.48 15.14
CA PHE A 17 -0.78 -5.71 14.18
C PHE A 17 -1.57 -7.00 14.48
N GLN A 18 -0.87 -8.07 14.86
CA GLN A 18 -1.50 -9.35 15.22
C GLN A 18 -2.38 -9.23 16.47
N ASP A 19 -1.99 -8.38 17.43
CA ASP A 19 -2.68 -8.17 18.70
C ASP A 19 -3.88 -7.19 18.61
N LYS A 20 -4.11 -6.53 17.47
CA LYS A 20 -5.24 -5.61 17.32
C LYS A 20 -6.59 -6.32 17.24
N THR A 21 -7.64 -5.63 17.70
CA THR A 21 -9.03 -5.99 17.38
C THR A 21 -9.26 -5.96 15.86
N ASP A 22 -10.34 -6.59 15.37
CA ASP A 22 -10.65 -6.62 13.94
C ASP A 22 -10.73 -5.22 13.31
N ARG A 23 -11.47 -4.32 13.97
CA ARG A 23 -11.54 -2.90 13.59
C ARG A 23 -10.15 -2.24 13.65
N GLY A 24 -9.40 -2.47 14.73
CA GLY A 24 -8.06 -1.90 14.89
C GLY A 24 -7.08 -2.35 13.80
N ALA A 25 -7.08 -3.63 13.45
CA ALA A 25 -6.25 -4.20 12.40
C ALA A 25 -6.62 -3.61 11.04
N SER A 26 -7.91 -3.53 10.71
CA SER A 26 -8.36 -2.99 9.42
C SER A 26 -7.96 -1.52 9.22
N ILE A 27 -8.11 -0.69 10.26
CA ILE A 27 -7.74 0.73 10.22
C ILE A 27 -6.22 0.87 10.12
N MET A 28 -5.47 0.15 10.96
CA MET A 28 -4.01 0.18 10.97
C MET A 28 -3.41 -0.22 9.62
N ALA A 29 -3.93 -1.30 9.01
CA ALA A 29 -3.50 -1.75 7.69
C ALA A 29 -3.76 -0.68 6.62
N GLY A 30 -4.96 -0.10 6.58
CA GLY A 30 -5.31 0.93 5.61
C GLY A 30 -4.44 2.17 5.73
N SER A 31 -4.21 2.67 6.95
CA SER A 31 -3.34 3.81 7.20
C SER A 31 -1.88 3.53 6.82
N MET A 32 -1.35 2.36 7.17
CA MET A 32 0.02 1.99 6.83
C MET A 32 0.24 1.89 5.31
N LEU A 33 -0.68 1.26 4.58
CA LEU A 33 -0.55 1.12 3.12
C LEU A 33 -0.67 2.48 2.41
N ASP A 34 -1.56 3.36 2.88
CA ASP A 34 -1.71 4.71 2.34
C ASP A 34 -0.44 5.54 2.54
N GLU A 35 0.15 5.51 3.74
CA GLU A 35 1.43 6.18 4.02
C GLU A 35 2.58 5.62 3.17
N LYS A 36 2.65 4.30 2.97
CA LYS A 36 3.67 3.71 2.07
C LYS A 36 3.52 4.15 0.63
N LEU A 37 2.28 4.20 0.11
CA LEU A 37 2.01 4.73 -1.23
C LEU A 37 2.40 6.19 -1.34
N LYS A 38 2.10 6.98 -0.31
CA LYS A 38 2.51 8.38 -0.22
C LYS A 38 4.04 8.50 -0.34
N THR A 39 4.81 7.76 0.46
CA THR A 39 6.29 7.76 0.39
C THR A 39 6.81 7.34 -0.99
N ILE A 40 6.26 6.27 -1.58
CA ILE A 40 6.62 5.82 -2.94
C ILE A 40 6.41 6.95 -3.97
N LEU A 41 5.30 7.67 -3.87
CA LEU A 41 4.95 8.76 -4.78
C LEU A 41 5.70 10.05 -4.50
N TYR A 42 6.29 10.23 -3.32
CA TYR A 42 7.24 11.32 -3.07
C TYR A 42 8.57 11.10 -3.76
N ASP A 43 9.04 9.86 -3.77
CA ASP A 43 10.39 9.54 -4.21
C ASP A 43 10.52 9.34 -5.71
N PHE A 44 9.42 9.04 -6.41
CA PHE A 44 9.46 8.80 -7.85
C PHE A 44 9.56 10.06 -8.72
N PRO A 45 8.73 11.10 -8.53
CA PRO A 45 8.74 12.28 -9.41
C PRO A 45 9.93 13.21 -9.14
N ILE A 46 10.07 14.24 -9.97
CA ILE A 46 11.04 15.33 -9.74
C ILE A 46 10.77 15.97 -8.37
N ASP A 47 11.81 16.13 -7.55
CA ASP A 47 11.69 16.82 -6.26
C ASP A 47 11.51 18.31 -6.48
N CYS A 48 10.26 18.76 -6.40
CA CYS A 48 9.90 20.16 -6.54
C CYS A 48 8.63 20.44 -5.74
N LYS A 49 8.35 21.72 -5.51
CA LYS A 49 7.16 22.17 -4.78
C LYS A 49 5.87 21.59 -5.37
N GLN A 50 5.76 21.55 -6.70
CA GLN A 50 4.57 21.04 -7.40
C GLN A 50 4.29 19.57 -7.06
N THR A 51 5.32 18.74 -6.97
CA THR A 51 5.17 17.34 -6.52
C THR A 51 4.59 17.27 -5.11
N LYS A 52 5.11 18.11 -4.19
CA LYS A 52 4.63 18.15 -2.80
C LYS A 52 3.17 18.64 -2.72
N ASP A 53 2.84 19.69 -3.47
CA ASP A 53 1.49 20.27 -3.52
C ASP A 53 0.46 19.30 -4.13
N LEU A 54 0.86 18.46 -5.10
CA LEU A 54 0.00 17.45 -5.69
C LEU A 54 -0.40 16.33 -4.70
N ILE A 55 0.45 16.05 -3.71
CA ILE A 55 0.28 14.94 -2.75
C ILE A 55 -0.30 15.42 -1.42
N ASP A 56 0.21 16.54 -0.87
CA ASP A 56 -0.12 17.05 0.47
C ASP A 56 -0.72 18.47 0.47
N GLY A 57 -0.80 19.12 -0.69
CA GLY A 57 -1.41 20.43 -0.81
C GLY A 57 -2.88 20.45 -0.39
N TYR A 58 -3.38 21.63 -0.08
CA TYR A 58 -4.81 21.81 0.19
C TYR A 58 -5.62 21.44 -1.06
N GLY A 59 -6.53 20.47 -0.94
CA GLY A 59 -7.25 19.93 -2.10
C GLY A 59 -6.37 19.12 -3.05
N ALA A 60 -5.26 18.55 -2.56
CA ALA A 60 -4.32 17.73 -3.33
C ALA A 60 -5.04 16.70 -4.22
N PRO A 61 -4.81 16.72 -5.56
CA PRO A 61 -5.40 15.75 -6.47
C PRO A 61 -5.03 14.30 -6.15
N ILE A 62 -3.88 14.08 -5.52
CA ILE A 62 -3.36 12.78 -5.09
C ILE A 62 -3.37 12.66 -3.55
N GLY A 63 -4.29 13.36 -2.88
CA GLY A 63 -4.38 13.41 -1.42
C GLY A 63 -5.10 12.21 -0.78
N THR A 64 -5.83 11.40 -1.55
CA THR A 64 -6.59 10.25 -1.03
C THR A 64 -5.87 8.93 -1.28
N PHE A 65 -6.13 7.92 -0.44
CA PHE A 65 -5.64 6.55 -0.67
C PHE A 65 -6.02 6.05 -2.09
N SER A 66 -7.26 6.25 -2.53
CA SER A 66 -7.66 5.79 -3.88
C SER A 66 -6.89 6.49 -5.00
N SER A 67 -6.66 7.81 -4.89
CA SER A 67 -5.91 8.57 -5.91
C SER A 67 -4.44 8.17 -5.94
N ARG A 68 -3.81 7.96 -4.77
CA ARG A 68 -2.42 7.49 -4.68
C ARG A 68 -2.27 6.09 -5.26
N LEU A 69 -3.19 5.19 -4.93
CA LEU A 69 -3.18 3.83 -5.42
C LEU A 69 -3.31 3.77 -6.96
N ASN A 70 -4.24 4.52 -7.53
CA ASN A 70 -4.42 4.63 -8.98
C ASN A 70 -3.15 5.16 -9.66
N LEU A 71 -2.57 6.24 -9.15
CA LEU A 71 -1.37 6.82 -9.74
C LEU A 71 -0.16 5.88 -9.65
N ALA A 72 0.08 5.29 -8.47
CA ALA A 72 1.19 4.36 -8.28
C ALA A 72 1.12 3.17 -9.25
N PHE A 73 -0.10 2.66 -9.49
CA PHE A 73 -0.33 1.60 -10.47
C PHE A 73 -0.11 2.07 -11.91
N SER A 74 -0.66 3.22 -12.29
CA SER A 74 -0.48 3.80 -13.63
C SER A 74 0.98 4.11 -13.97
N LEU A 75 1.81 4.40 -12.98
CA LEU A 75 3.25 4.63 -13.13
C LEU A 75 4.08 3.34 -13.09
N GLY A 76 3.47 2.17 -12.91
CA GLY A 76 4.17 0.89 -12.79
C GLY A 76 5.04 0.78 -11.53
N LEU A 77 4.67 1.48 -10.46
CA LEU A 77 5.37 1.45 -9.16
C LEU A 77 4.88 0.30 -8.27
N ILE A 78 3.70 -0.24 -8.57
CA ILE A 78 3.11 -1.41 -7.92
C ILE A 78 2.58 -2.39 -8.97
N SER A 79 2.51 -3.67 -8.63
CA SER A 79 2.00 -4.72 -9.51
C SER A 79 0.47 -4.77 -9.53
N GLU A 80 -0.09 -5.53 -10.48
CA GLU A 80 -1.53 -5.77 -10.58
C GLU A 80 -2.12 -6.36 -9.28
N TYR A 81 -1.47 -7.39 -8.72
CA TYR A 81 -1.98 -8.00 -7.48
C TYR A 81 -1.87 -7.04 -6.29
N GLU A 82 -0.81 -6.22 -6.22
CA GLU A 82 -0.64 -5.19 -5.18
C GLU A 82 -1.76 -4.17 -5.26
N PHE A 83 -2.12 -3.74 -6.48
CA PHE A 83 -3.22 -2.82 -6.72
C PHE A 83 -4.58 -3.40 -6.30
N GLN A 84 -4.87 -4.63 -6.70
CA GLN A 84 -6.12 -5.33 -6.37
C GLN A 84 -6.27 -5.55 -4.86
N ASP A 85 -5.22 -6.00 -4.19
CA ASP A 85 -5.22 -6.26 -2.75
C ASP A 85 -5.35 -4.97 -1.95
N CYS A 86 -4.63 -3.91 -2.32
CA CYS A 86 -4.79 -2.60 -1.67
C CYS A 86 -6.21 -2.06 -1.81
N ASN A 87 -6.83 -2.21 -2.98
CA ASN A 87 -8.23 -1.82 -3.17
C ASN A 87 -9.18 -2.65 -2.30
N THR A 88 -8.93 -3.95 -2.16
CA THR A 88 -9.70 -4.85 -1.30
C THR A 88 -9.56 -4.46 0.17
N ILE A 89 -8.33 -4.21 0.64
CA ILE A 89 -8.05 -3.75 2.01
C ILE A 89 -8.68 -2.39 2.29
N ARG A 90 -8.63 -1.46 1.32
CA ARG A 90 -9.31 -0.16 1.42
C ARG A 90 -10.83 -0.33 1.61
N LYS A 91 -11.47 -1.24 0.87
CA LYS A 91 -12.90 -1.55 1.04
C LYS A 91 -13.20 -2.11 2.42
N ILE A 92 -12.41 -3.10 2.88
CA ILE A 92 -12.53 -3.68 4.22
C ILE A 92 -12.40 -2.59 5.30
N ARG A 93 -11.35 -1.77 5.24
CA ARG A 93 -11.12 -0.66 6.18
C ARG A 93 -12.27 0.34 6.20
N ASN A 94 -12.82 0.68 5.03
CA ASN A 94 -13.96 1.58 4.95
C ASN A 94 -15.22 0.96 5.57
N ASP A 95 -15.48 -0.33 5.34
CA ASP A 95 -16.59 -1.02 6.00
C ASP A 95 -16.45 -0.98 7.54
N PHE A 96 -15.26 -1.26 8.08
CA PHE A 96 -15.00 -1.19 9.53
C PHE A 96 -15.06 0.23 10.11
N ALA A 97 -14.78 1.25 9.31
CA ALA A 97 -14.82 2.65 9.71
C ALA A 97 -16.23 3.25 9.69
N HIS A 98 -17.11 2.76 8.80
CA HIS A 98 -18.47 3.28 8.65
C HIS A 98 -19.54 2.46 9.39
N LYS A 99 -19.25 1.19 9.71
CA LYS A 99 -20.12 0.35 10.54
C LYS A 99 -19.82 0.59 12.02
N PHE A 100 -20.84 1.08 12.74
CA PHE A 100 -20.74 1.41 14.16
C PHE A 100 -21.09 0.22 15.07
N GLU A 101 -21.63 -0.86 14.52
CA GLU A 101 -21.96 -2.04 15.32
C GLU A 101 -20.70 -2.59 16.01
N LEU A 102 -20.84 -2.95 17.29
CA LEU A 102 -19.71 -3.39 18.11
C LEU A 102 -19.29 -4.84 17.80
N ASP A 103 -20.20 -5.63 17.24
CA ASP A 103 -20.02 -7.03 16.84
C ASP A 103 -19.55 -7.19 15.39
N PHE A 104 -19.40 -6.09 14.64
CA PHE A 104 -18.86 -6.14 13.29
C PHE A 104 -17.40 -6.64 13.28
N SER A 105 -17.17 -7.73 12.56
CA SER A 105 -15.94 -8.52 12.62
C SER A 105 -15.58 -9.12 11.26
N PHE A 106 -14.43 -9.79 11.18
CA PHE A 106 -14.04 -10.55 9.98
C PHE A 106 -14.97 -11.72 9.66
N GLU A 107 -15.92 -12.06 10.55
CA GLU A 107 -16.90 -13.13 10.32
C GLU A 107 -18.09 -12.70 9.45
N ASP A 108 -18.26 -11.39 9.20
CA ASP A 108 -19.25 -10.87 8.26
C ASP A 108 -19.04 -11.45 6.85
N GLN A 109 -20.13 -11.85 6.20
CA GLN A 109 -20.09 -12.53 4.91
C GLN A 109 -19.41 -11.71 3.80
N LYS A 110 -19.61 -10.38 3.79
CA LYS A 110 -18.96 -9.48 2.83
C LYS A 110 -17.47 -9.43 3.10
N ILE A 111 -17.06 -9.30 4.37
CA ILE A 111 -15.64 -9.24 4.74
C ILE A 111 -14.93 -10.56 4.45
N LYS A 112 -15.56 -11.70 4.74
CA LYS A 112 -15.06 -13.03 4.35
C LYS A 112 -14.75 -13.13 2.87
N SER A 113 -15.69 -12.72 2.02
CA SER A 113 -15.53 -12.71 0.57
C SER A 113 -14.39 -11.78 0.12
N LEU A 114 -14.28 -10.59 0.71
CA LEU A 114 -13.17 -9.68 0.43
C LEU A 114 -11.83 -10.28 0.84
N CYS A 115 -11.71 -10.89 2.02
CA CYS A 115 -10.47 -11.54 2.47
C CYS A 115 -10.08 -12.72 1.57
N TRP A 116 -11.08 -13.46 1.07
CA TRP A 116 -10.86 -14.53 0.10
C TRP A 116 -10.34 -14.03 -1.25
N ASN A 117 -10.61 -12.79 -1.64
CA ASN A 117 -10.14 -12.23 -2.91
C ASN A 117 -8.72 -11.66 -2.85
N LEU A 118 -8.05 -11.71 -1.70
CA LEU A 118 -6.65 -11.29 -1.58
C LEU A 118 -5.72 -12.25 -2.30
N ASN A 119 -4.85 -11.72 -3.15
CA ASN A 119 -4.01 -12.46 -4.08
C ASN A 119 -2.52 -12.45 -3.72
N ALA A 120 -2.14 -11.80 -2.62
CA ALA A 120 -0.77 -11.75 -2.16
C ALA A 120 -0.13 -13.16 -2.10
N PRO A 121 1.12 -13.32 -2.55
CA PRO A 121 1.81 -14.61 -2.56
C PRO A 121 2.23 -14.99 -1.15
N THR A 122 1.33 -15.60 -0.39
CA THR A 122 1.59 -16.06 0.98
C THR A 122 2.24 -17.44 0.99
N PRO A 123 3.16 -17.73 1.93
CA PRO A 123 3.66 -19.09 2.11
C PRO A 123 2.54 -20.09 2.43
N GLY A 124 2.51 -21.21 1.71
CA GLY A 124 1.51 -22.27 1.87
C GLY A 124 0.29 -22.14 0.97
N ASP A 125 -0.61 -23.12 1.04
CA ASP A 125 -1.84 -23.13 0.26
C ASP A 125 -2.89 -22.22 0.93
N LYS A 126 -3.43 -21.27 0.17
CA LYS A 126 -4.50 -20.36 0.59
C LYS A 126 -5.74 -21.11 1.09
N GLU A 127 -6.02 -22.29 0.55
CA GLU A 127 -7.15 -23.13 0.96
C GLU A 127 -7.05 -23.53 2.45
N THR A 128 -5.83 -23.59 3.02
CA THR A 128 -5.58 -23.83 4.46
C THR A 128 -6.24 -22.78 5.36
N PHE A 129 -6.51 -21.58 4.81
CA PHE A 129 -7.07 -20.44 5.52
C PHE A 129 -8.52 -20.13 5.11
N LYS A 130 -9.19 -21.01 4.35
CA LYS A 130 -10.56 -20.81 3.85
C LYS A 130 -11.56 -20.35 4.90
N ASN A 131 -11.49 -20.92 6.10
CA ASN A 131 -12.38 -20.60 7.22
C ASN A 131 -11.74 -19.64 8.24
N LYS A 132 -10.69 -18.92 7.84
CA LYS A 132 -9.91 -18.03 8.73
C LYS A 132 -9.74 -16.65 8.06
N PRO A 133 -10.83 -15.88 7.87
CA PRO A 133 -10.81 -14.63 7.10
C PRO A 133 -9.83 -13.59 7.67
N ARG A 134 -9.73 -13.47 8.99
CA ARG A 134 -8.75 -12.60 9.65
C ARG A 134 -7.31 -12.98 9.31
N GLN A 135 -7.01 -14.28 9.22
CA GLN A 135 -5.66 -14.74 8.88
C GLN A 135 -5.32 -14.46 7.41
N LEU A 136 -6.27 -14.65 6.49
CA LEU A 136 -6.12 -14.23 5.08
C LEU A 136 -5.81 -12.74 4.97
N PHE A 137 -6.55 -11.91 5.70
CA PHE A 137 -6.31 -10.47 5.77
C PHE A 137 -4.92 -10.14 6.31
N VAL A 138 -4.57 -10.70 7.47
CA VAL A 138 -3.28 -10.45 8.12
C VAL A 138 -2.11 -10.88 7.23
N ASN A 139 -2.21 -12.04 6.59
CA ASN A 139 -1.20 -12.55 5.67
C ASN A 139 -1.06 -11.64 4.45
N GLY A 140 -2.18 -11.20 3.85
CA GLY A 140 -2.17 -10.27 2.72
C GLY A 140 -1.49 -8.94 3.05
N VAL A 141 -1.86 -8.32 4.17
CA VAL A 141 -1.24 -7.06 4.63
C VAL A 141 0.25 -7.25 4.93
N THR A 142 0.62 -8.37 5.57
CA THR A 142 2.00 -8.70 5.90
C THR A 142 2.85 -8.85 4.64
N MET A 143 2.35 -9.57 3.64
CA MET A 143 3.05 -9.76 2.37
C MET A 143 3.20 -8.45 1.59
N LEU A 144 2.17 -7.62 1.53
CA LEU A 144 2.29 -6.28 0.93
C LEU A 144 3.34 -5.43 1.65
N ASN A 145 3.30 -5.42 2.99
CA ASN A 145 4.26 -4.64 3.77
C ASN A 145 5.71 -5.13 3.56
N ALA A 146 5.92 -6.45 3.52
CA ALA A 146 7.20 -7.06 3.24
C ALA A 146 7.71 -6.72 1.82
N ASN A 147 6.84 -6.86 0.80
CA ASN A 147 7.17 -6.53 -0.58
C ASN A 147 7.48 -5.05 -0.80
N TRP A 148 6.94 -4.19 0.07
CA TRP A 148 7.17 -2.77 0.05
C TRP A 148 8.26 -2.29 1.02
N LEU A 149 8.91 -3.19 1.77
CA LEU A 149 9.87 -2.82 2.80
C LEU A 149 11.04 -1.99 2.24
N TYR A 150 11.52 -2.34 1.05
CA TYR A 150 12.59 -1.66 0.32
C TYR A 150 12.11 -1.02 -0.98
N ARG A 151 10.79 -0.85 -1.17
CA ARG A 151 10.23 -0.29 -2.42
C ARG A 151 10.66 1.16 -2.60
N GLU A 152 10.65 1.94 -1.54
CA GLU A 152 11.17 3.32 -1.51
C GLU A 152 12.60 3.41 -2.09
N GLU A 153 13.54 2.61 -1.56
CA GLU A 153 14.93 2.57 -2.05
C GLU A 153 15.05 2.08 -3.50
N SER A 154 14.14 1.22 -3.93
CA SER A 154 14.10 0.73 -5.32
C SER A 154 13.56 1.78 -6.28
N VAL A 155 12.59 2.57 -5.81
CA VAL A 155 11.93 3.63 -6.57
C VAL A 155 12.81 4.87 -6.64
N SER A 156 13.53 5.21 -5.58
CA SER A 156 14.46 6.36 -5.56
C SER A 156 15.59 6.23 -6.58
N LYS A 157 16.03 5.00 -6.88
CA LYS A 157 16.98 4.70 -7.98
C LYS A 157 16.41 4.97 -9.38
N ARG A 158 15.09 5.07 -9.50
CA ARG A 158 14.34 5.36 -10.73
C ARG A 158 13.71 6.76 -10.70
N LYS A 159 14.12 7.61 -9.78
CA LYS A 159 13.60 8.97 -9.62
C LYS A 159 13.75 9.76 -10.91
N LEU A 160 12.72 10.52 -11.27
CA LEU A 160 12.71 11.33 -12.48
C LEU A 160 13.62 12.56 -12.31
N GLU A 161 14.45 12.78 -13.33
CA GLU A 161 15.22 14.01 -13.49
C GLU A 161 14.55 14.91 -14.54
N ARG A 162 14.75 16.22 -14.41
CA ARG A 162 14.22 17.17 -15.39
C ARG A 162 15.17 17.22 -16.59
N PRO A 163 14.76 16.75 -17.79
CA PRO A 163 15.60 16.89 -18.96
C PRO A 163 15.69 18.37 -19.38
N ASP A 164 16.80 18.75 -20.00
CA ASP A 164 16.96 20.05 -20.63
C ASP A 164 16.25 20.05 -21.98
N TRP A 165 15.01 20.55 -22.00
CA TRP A 165 14.24 20.70 -23.23
C TRP A 165 14.71 21.87 -24.11
N GLN A 166 15.67 22.68 -23.65
CA GLN A 166 16.22 23.80 -24.42
C GLN A 166 17.45 23.39 -25.25
N ASP A 167 17.99 22.17 -25.06
CA ASP A 167 18.96 21.59 -26.00
C ASP A 167 18.24 21.19 -27.29
N ILE A 168 18.19 22.15 -28.21
CA ILE A 168 17.50 22.02 -29.49
C ILE A 168 18.38 21.34 -30.54
N THR A 169 19.46 20.62 -30.21
CA THR A 169 20.29 19.95 -31.23
C THR A 169 19.45 18.95 -32.05
N TRP A 170 18.87 19.43 -33.15
CA TRP A 170 17.98 18.74 -34.09
C TRP A 170 18.68 17.59 -34.86
N ARG A 171 19.93 17.29 -34.53
CA ARG A 171 20.81 16.35 -35.26
C ARG A 171 20.85 14.94 -34.67
N THR A 172 20.24 14.68 -33.52
CA THR A 172 20.33 13.40 -32.79
C THR A 172 18.98 12.74 -32.53
N ARG A 173 17.93 13.11 -33.29
CA ARG A 173 16.67 12.34 -33.32
C ARG A 173 16.82 11.21 -34.34
N GLU A 174 17.36 10.08 -33.90
CA GLU A 174 17.14 8.77 -34.55
C GLU A 174 15.80 8.16 -34.10
#